data_AF-S3ZIM3-F1
#
_entry.id   AF-S3ZIM3-F1
#
_cell.length_a   1.000
_cell.length_b   1.000
_cell.length_c   1.000
_cell.angle_alpha   90.00
_cell.angle_beta   90.00
_cell.angle_gamma   90.00
#
_symmetry.space_group_name_H-M   'P 1'
#
loop_
_entity.id
_entity.type
_entity.pdbx_description
1 polymer ?
#
loop_
_entity_poly.entity_id
_entity_poly.type
_entity_poly.pdbx_seq_one_letter_code
_entity_poly.pdbx_strand_id
1 'polypeptide(L)'
;MGNLVAIVGRPNVGKSTLFNRLTKTRQAIVNEEAGTTRDRQYGKSEWLGREFSVVDTGGWVVNSDDIFEEEIRKQVLMAVDEADVILFVVDVMNGVTDLDLQVASILRRTKKPVLLVANKTDNNELQYNAPEFYSLGLGDPYCISAVTGSGTGDLMDLIVENFKKESDEILDEDIPRFAVVGRPNAGKSSIVNAFIGEDRNIVTEIAGTTRDSIYTRYNKFGFDFYLVDTAGIRKKNKVNEDLEYYSVIRSIRSIENSDVCILMLDATRGIESQDLNIFSLIQKNSKGLVVVVNKWDLVEDKTVKVMKTFENAIRNRFAPFVDFPIIFASALTKQRILKVLEEARTVYENRMIRIPTARLNEEMLPLIEAYPPPAIKGKYIKIKYITQLPNTQIPSFVYFANLPQYVKEPYRRFLENKMREKWNLTGTPINVYIRQK
;
A
#
# COMPACT_ATOMS: atom_id res chain seq x y z
N MET A 1 10.44 -5.16 -7.53
CA MET A 1 9.13 -4.50 -7.76
C MET A 1 8.06 -5.33 -7.09
N GLY A 2 7.10 -4.74 -6.36
CA GLY A 2 5.97 -5.52 -5.85
C GLY A 2 5.04 -5.95 -6.99
N ASN A 3 4.84 -7.26 -7.18
CA ASN A 3 3.94 -7.77 -8.22
C ASN A 3 2.48 -7.46 -7.88
N LEU A 4 1.67 -7.11 -8.88
CA LEU A 4 0.23 -6.86 -8.73
C LEU A 4 -0.58 -7.91 -9.49
N VAL A 5 -1.53 -8.55 -8.82
CA VAL A 5 -2.46 -9.51 -9.40
C VAL A 5 -3.85 -8.89 -9.44
N ALA A 6 -4.44 -8.74 -10.62
CA ALA A 6 -5.80 -8.22 -10.76
C ALA A 6 -6.80 -9.34 -11.03
N ILE A 7 -7.91 -9.32 -10.29
CA ILE A 7 -9.03 -10.24 -10.46
C ILE A 7 -10.11 -9.56 -11.30
N VAL A 8 -10.34 -10.06 -12.51
CA VAL A 8 -11.32 -9.54 -13.47
C VAL A 8 -12.33 -10.61 -13.84
N GLY A 9 -13.50 -10.18 -14.31
CA GLY A 9 -14.58 -11.07 -14.75
C GLY A 9 -15.94 -10.43 -14.49
N ARG A 10 -16.98 -10.98 -15.12
CA ARG A 10 -18.36 -10.47 -14.96
C ARG A 10 -18.83 -10.56 -13.49
N PRO A 11 -19.88 -9.83 -13.10
CA PRO A 11 -20.42 -9.94 -11.73
C PRO A 11 -20.86 -11.38 -11.38
N ASN A 12 -20.85 -11.68 -10.07
CA ASN A 12 -21.30 -12.94 -9.48
C ASN A 12 -20.50 -14.21 -9.84
N VAL A 13 -19.35 -14.09 -10.52
CA VAL A 13 -18.41 -15.22 -10.77
C VAL A 13 -17.56 -15.60 -9.56
N GLY A 14 -17.64 -14.85 -8.44
CA GLY A 14 -16.92 -15.15 -7.20
C GLY A 14 -15.58 -14.42 -7.01
N LYS A 15 -15.35 -13.28 -7.69
CA LYS A 15 -14.12 -12.46 -7.58
C LYS A 15 -13.78 -12.08 -6.13
N SER A 16 -14.73 -11.52 -5.39
CA SER A 16 -14.50 -11.09 -3.99
C SER A 16 -14.27 -12.27 -3.04
N THR A 17 -14.86 -13.43 -3.33
CA THR A 17 -14.60 -14.67 -2.59
C THR A 17 -13.18 -15.14 -2.82
N LEU A 18 -12.71 -15.10 -4.08
CA LEU A 18 -11.33 -15.42 -4.42
C LEU A 18 -10.35 -14.42 -3.79
N PHE A 19 -10.62 -13.12 -3.91
CA PHE A 19 -9.82 -12.06 -3.28
C PHE A 19 -9.59 -12.30 -1.79
N ASN A 20 -10.67 -12.53 -1.03
CA ASN A 20 -10.59 -12.77 0.41
C ASN A 20 -9.81 -14.05 0.75
N ARG A 21 -9.89 -15.05 -0.12
CA ARG A 21 -9.11 -16.28 0.03
C ARG A 21 -7.62 -16.04 -0.20
N LEU A 22 -7.25 -15.37 -1.29
CA LEU A 22 -5.84 -15.11 -1.61
C LEU A 22 -5.18 -14.19 -0.56
N THR A 23 -5.93 -13.24 -0.02
CA THR A 23 -5.43 -12.26 0.97
C THR A 23 -5.52 -12.74 2.43
N LYS A 24 -6.04 -13.96 2.66
CA LYS A 24 -6.21 -14.57 4.00
C LYS A 24 -6.99 -13.70 4.99
N THR A 25 -7.87 -12.80 4.54
CA THR A 25 -8.62 -11.83 5.36
C THR A 25 -9.72 -12.43 6.24
N ARG A 26 -9.81 -13.76 6.39
CA ARG A 26 -10.82 -14.46 7.22
C ARG A 26 -10.55 -14.43 8.74
N GLN A 27 -10.19 -13.27 9.29
CA GLN A 27 -10.31 -12.99 10.73
C GLN A 27 -10.77 -11.54 11.00
N ALA A 28 -11.95 -11.17 10.49
CA ALA A 28 -12.78 -10.14 11.12
C ALA A 28 -14.22 -10.29 10.62
N ILE A 29 -15.05 -10.91 11.46
CA ILE A 29 -16.51 -10.73 11.56
C ILE A 29 -17.30 -10.95 10.24
N VAL A 30 -18.03 -12.05 10.22
CA VAL A 30 -19.24 -12.18 9.39
C VAL A 30 -20.22 -11.10 9.85
N ASN A 31 -20.22 -9.95 9.19
CA ASN A 31 -21.40 -9.10 9.14
C ASN A 31 -22.12 -9.45 7.84
N GLU A 32 -23.17 -10.26 7.96
CA GLU A 32 -24.25 -10.33 7.00
C GLU A 32 -25.03 -9.00 7.03
N GLU A 33 -24.42 -7.94 6.51
CA GLU A 33 -25.16 -6.81 5.95
C GLU A 33 -24.82 -6.77 4.46
N ALA A 34 -25.65 -7.47 3.68
CA ALA A 34 -25.68 -7.32 2.24
C ALA A 34 -26.10 -5.88 1.92
N GLY A 35 -25.11 -5.00 1.72
CA GLY A 35 -25.34 -3.58 1.46
C GLY A 35 -24.06 -2.83 1.07
N THR A 36 -23.78 -2.81 -0.24
CA THR A 36 -22.92 -1.82 -0.93
C THR A 36 -21.49 -1.59 -0.40
N THR A 37 -20.50 -2.32 -0.94
CA THR A 37 -19.09 -1.86 -0.92
C THR A 37 -18.74 -1.25 -2.28
N ARG A 38 -18.57 0.07 -2.29
CA ARG A 38 -18.41 0.93 -3.49
C ARG A 38 -16.96 1.10 -3.96
N ASP A 39 -15.96 0.53 -3.27
CA ASP A 39 -14.53 0.72 -3.54
C ASP A 39 -13.80 -0.58 -3.91
N ARG A 40 -12.84 -0.50 -4.85
CA ARG A 40 -11.94 -1.62 -5.19
C ARG A 40 -11.16 -2.05 -3.96
N GLN A 41 -11.10 -3.36 -3.72
CA GLN A 41 -10.44 -3.92 -2.55
C GLN A 41 -8.99 -4.26 -2.90
N TYR A 42 -8.06 -3.77 -2.08
CA TYR A 42 -6.64 -4.08 -2.16
C TYR A 42 -6.24 -4.90 -0.94
N GLY A 43 -5.50 -5.97 -1.17
CA GLY A 43 -4.98 -6.82 -0.10
C GLY A 43 -3.62 -7.38 -0.48
N LYS A 44 -2.82 -7.68 0.54
CA LYS A 44 -1.53 -8.34 0.36
C LYS A 44 -1.70 -9.85 0.40
N SER A 45 -0.91 -10.54 -0.41
CA SER A 45 -0.77 -11.99 -0.36
C SER A 45 0.70 -12.35 -0.30
N GLU A 46 0.97 -13.54 0.26
CA GLU A 46 2.31 -14.12 0.33
C GLU A 46 2.19 -15.61 0.01
N TRP A 47 3.00 -16.05 -0.95
CA TRP A 47 3.07 -17.45 -1.36
C TRP A 47 4.50 -17.83 -1.72
N LEU A 48 4.99 -18.94 -1.17
CA LEU A 48 6.37 -19.42 -1.33
C LEU A 48 7.43 -18.32 -1.07
N GLY A 49 7.18 -17.48 -0.05
CA GLY A 49 8.06 -16.37 0.33
C GLY A 49 8.04 -15.17 -0.62
N ARG A 50 7.18 -15.16 -1.65
CA ARG A 50 6.97 -14.00 -2.53
C ARG A 50 5.75 -13.22 -2.10
N GLU A 51 5.97 -11.95 -1.76
CA GLU A 51 4.89 -11.00 -1.47
C GLU A 51 4.37 -10.35 -2.75
N PHE A 52 3.06 -10.21 -2.86
CA PHE A 52 2.42 -9.50 -3.96
C PHE A 52 1.08 -8.89 -3.53
N SER A 53 0.64 -7.88 -4.26
CA SER A 53 -0.64 -7.22 -4.03
C SER A 53 -1.72 -7.84 -4.91
N VAL A 54 -2.92 -8.00 -4.37
CA VAL A 54 -4.10 -8.48 -5.07
C VAL A 54 -5.11 -7.33 -5.11
N VAL A 55 -5.71 -7.10 -6.27
CA VAL A 55 -6.80 -6.13 -6.45
C VAL A 55 -8.05 -6.84 -6.97
N ASP A 56 -9.16 -6.66 -6.26
CA ASP A 56 -10.49 -7.02 -6.75
C ASP A 56 -11.09 -5.80 -7.44
N THR A 57 -11.43 -5.94 -8.73
CA THR A 57 -12.11 -4.87 -9.48
C THR A 57 -13.61 -4.80 -9.16
N GLY A 58 -14.06 -5.35 -8.02
CA GLY A 58 -15.44 -5.52 -7.54
C GLY A 58 -16.44 -4.43 -7.94
N GLY A 59 -17.68 -4.84 -8.23
CA GLY A 59 -18.60 -4.08 -9.09
C GLY A 59 -19.97 -3.73 -8.52
N TRP A 60 -20.56 -2.68 -9.10
CA TRP A 60 -22.00 -2.53 -9.34
C TRP A 60 -22.21 -1.51 -10.47
N VAL A 61 -23.17 -1.81 -11.35
CA VAL A 61 -23.76 -0.86 -12.29
C VAL A 61 -25.28 -0.92 -12.06
N VAL A 62 -25.90 0.25 -11.99
CA VAL A 62 -27.35 0.40 -11.84
C VAL A 62 -27.97 0.56 -13.24
N ASN A 63 -28.89 -0.34 -13.56
CA ASN A 63 -29.96 -0.26 -14.56
C ASN A 63 -29.72 0.58 -15.83
N SER A 64 -28.96 0.01 -16.76
CA SER A 64 -29.28 -0.07 -18.20
C SER A 64 -28.21 -0.94 -18.86
N ASP A 65 -28.57 -1.75 -19.86
CA ASP A 65 -27.63 -2.69 -20.50
C ASP A 65 -26.42 -1.98 -21.12
N ASP A 66 -26.61 -0.75 -21.63
CA ASP A 66 -25.55 0.01 -22.31
C ASP A 66 -24.49 0.62 -21.36
N ILE A 67 -24.88 1.09 -20.16
CA ILE A 67 -23.92 1.67 -19.18
C ILE A 67 -23.11 0.55 -18.50
N PHE A 68 -23.66 -0.66 -18.47
CA PHE A 68 -23.05 -1.84 -17.85
C PHE A 68 -21.79 -2.31 -18.55
N GLU A 69 -21.82 -2.37 -19.88
CA GLU A 69 -20.71 -2.85 -20.69
C GLU A 69 -19.53 -1.88 -20.69
N GLU A 70 -19.80 -0.57 -20.76
CA GLU A 70 -18.74 0.45 -20.79
C GLU A 70 -17.91 0.46 -19.50
N GLU A 71 -18.57 0.35 -18.34
CA GLU A 71 -17.90 0.31 -17.04
C GLU A 71 -17.12 -0.99 -16.82
N ILE A 72 -17.64 -2.15 -17.23
CA ILE A 72 -16.89 -3.41 -17.20
C ILE A 72 -15.66 -3.31 -18.10
N ARG A 73 -15.81 -2.78 -19.31
CA ARG A 73 -14.72 -2.58 -20.25
C ARG A 73 -13.63 -1.69 -19.67
N LYS A 74 -14.02 -0.56 -19.06
CA LYS A 74 -13.09 0.34 -18.35
C LYS A 74 -12.34 -0.41 -17.25
N GLN A 75 -13.02 -1.19 -16.41
CA GLN A 75 -12.39 -1.97 -15.34
C GLN A 75 -11.34 -2.96 -15.86
N VAL A 76 -11.67 -3.69 -16.93
CA VAL A 76 -10.76 -4.67 -17.54
C VAL A 76 -9.55 -3.97 -18.16
N LEU A 77 -9.75 -2.89 -18.90
CA LEU A 77 -8.65 -2.11 -19.48
C LEU A 77 -7.71 -1.56 -18.41
N MET A 78 -8.26 -1.09 -17.28
CA MET A 78 -7.48 -0.63 -16.14
C MET A 78 -6.67 -1.76 -15.50
N ALA A 79 -7.30 -2.93 -15.27
CA ALA A 79 -6.60 -4.10 -14.76
C ALA A 79 -5.48 -4.56 -15.70
N VAL A 80 -5.71 -4.47 -17.02
CA VAL A 80 -4.72 -4.78 -18.05
C VAL A 80 -3.53 -3.83 -18.00
N ASP A 81 -3.73 -2.53 -17.83
CA ASP A 81 -2.63 -1.56 -17.77
C ASP A 81 -1.80 -1.72 -16.49
N GLU A 82 -2.43 -2.12 -15.39
CA GLU A 82 -1.80 -2.12 -14.08
C GLU A 82 -1.19 -3.47 -13.73
N ALA A 83 -1.96 -4.56 -13.75
CA ALA A 83 -1.55 -5.86 -13.19
C ALA A 83 -0.28 -6.42 -13.84
N ASP A 84 0.54 -7.16 -13.09
CA ASP A 84 1.61 -7.98 -13.64
C ASP A 84 1.06 -9.35 -14.10
N VAL A 85 0.03 -9.85 -13.41
CA VAL A 85 -0.73 -11.07 -13.77
C VAL A 85 -2.22 -10.79 -13.64
N ILE A 86 -3.01 -11.23 -14.62
CA ILE A 86 -4.47 -11.03 -14.65
C ILE A 86 -5.16 -12.36 -14.42
N LEU A 87 -6.03 -12.44 -13.41
CA LEU A 87 -6.91 -13.59 -13.18
C LEU A 87 -8.27 -13.28 -13.80
N PHE A 88 -8.59 -13.93 -14.92
CA PHE A 88 -9.90 -13.83 -15.53
C PHE A 88 -10.82 -14.92 -15.00
N VAL A 89 -11.70 -14.55 -14.08
CA VAL A 89 -12.59 -15.48 -13.37
C VAL A 89 -13.89 -15.65 -14.14
N VAL A 90 -14.20 -16.90 -14.46
CA VAL A 90 -15.45 -17.36 -15.09
C VAL A 90 -16.17 -18.34 -14.16
N ASP A 91 -17.43 -18.63 -14.44
CA ASP A 91 -18.31 -19.44 -13.59
C ASP A 91 -18.77 -20.70 -14.32
N VAL A 92 -18.27 -21.88 -13.89
CA VAL A 92 -18.62 -23.18 -14.48
C VAL A 92 -20.10 -23.54 -14.40
N MET A 93 -20.86 -22.94 -13.47
CA MET A 93 -22.30 -23.22 -13.36
C MET A 93 -23.10 -22.58 -14.49
N ASN A 94 -22.63 -21.44 -14.98
CA ASN A 94 -23.36 -20.61 -15.94
C ASN A 94 -22.76 -20.65 -17.36
N GLY A 95 -21.62 -21.31 -17.54
CA GLY A 95 -20.94 -21.39 -18.84
C GLY A 95 -20.43 -20.03 -19.35
N VAL A 96 -20.15 -19.97 -20.64
CA VAL A 96 -19.68 -18.77 -21.33
C VAL A 96 -20.84 -17.81 -21.62
N THR A 97 -20.65 -16.52 -21.32
CA THR A 97 -21.64 -15.47 -21.63
C THR A 97 -21.06 -14.41 -22.56
N ASP A 98 -21.92 -13.56 -23.13
CA ASP A 98 -21.50 -12.44 -24.00
C ASP A 98 -20.54 -11.48 -23.29
N LEU A 99 -20.75 -11.23 -22.00
CA LEU A 99 -19.83 -10.44 -21.19
C LEU A 99 -18.45 -11.10 -21.09
N ASP A 100 -18.40 -12.42 -20.94
CA ASP A 100 -17.14 -13.15 -20.89
C ASP A 100 -16.40 -13.08 -22.24
N LEU A 101 -17.13 -13.15 -23.36
CA LEU A 101 -16.58 -12.96 -24.71
C LEU A 101 -16.02 -11.55 -24.92
N GLN A 102 -16.72 -10.52 -24.45
CA GLN A 102 -16.26 -9.13 -24.52
C GLN A 102 -14.99 -8.91 -23.69
N VAL A 103 -14.97 -9.38 -22.44
CA VAL A 103 -13.79 -9.31 -21.57
C VAL A 103 -12.62 -10.07 -22.20
N ALA A 104 -12.85 -11.29 -22.68
CA ALA A 104 -11.82 -12.08 -23.35
C ALA A 104 -11.26 -11.38 -24.60
N SER A 105 -12.09 -10.66 -25.37
CA SER A 105 -11.62 -9.90 -26.53
C SER A 105 -10.61 -8.81 -26.20
N ILE A 106 -10.73 -8.21 -25.02
CA ILE A 106 -9.81 -7.19 -24.50
C ILE A 106 -8.53 -7.88 -24.01
N LEU A 107 -8.69 -8.93 -23.22
CA LEU A 107 -7.58 -9.67 -22.62
C LEU A 107 -6.69 -10.36 -23.68
N ARG A 108 -7.25 -10.88 -24.78
CA ARG A 108 -6.45 -11.45 -25.89
C ARG A 108 -5.49 -10.46 -26.54
N ARG A 109 -5.72 -9.15 -26.40
CA ARG A 109 -4.85 -8.10 -26.96
C ARG A 109 -3.71 -7.69 -26.02
N THR A 110 -3.74 -8.12 -24.75
CA THR A 110 -2.68 -7.80 -23.81
C THR A 110 -1.45 -8.67 -24.05
N LYS A 111 -0.27 -8.13 -23.72
CA LYS A 111 0.98 -8.89 -23.65
C LYS A 111 1.23 -9.46 -22.26
N LYS A 112 0.36 -9.16 -21.30
CA LYS A 112 0.52 -9.58 -19.90
C LYS A 112 -0.02 -11.00 -19.72
N PRO A 113 0.55 -11.78 -18.79
CA PRO A 113 0.02 -13.08 -18.40
C PRO A 113 -1.45 -12.99 -17.97
N VAL A 114 -2.30 -13.77 -18.63
CA VAL A 114 -3.71 -13.95 -18.27
C VAL A 114 -3.91 -15.40 -17.88
N LEU A 115 -4.40 -15.64 -16.66
CA LEU A 115 -4.80 -16.95 -16.18
C LEU A 115 -6.33 -17.04 -16.20
N LEU A 116 -6.86 -17.96 -16.99
CA LEU A 116 -8.30 -18.23 -17.06
C LEU A 116 -8.70 -19.10 -15.88
N VAL A 117 -9.53 -18.58 -14.99
CA VAL A 117 -9.89 -19.22 -13.71
C VAL A 117 -11.35 -19.63 -13.74
N ALA A 118 -11.60 -20.93 -13.91
CA ALA A 118 -12.93 -21.53 -13.88
C ALA A 118 -13.36 -21.77 -12.43
N ASN A 119 -14.09 -20.82 -11.85
CA ASN A 119 -14.47 -20.84 -10.44
C ASN A 119 -15.84 -21.52 -10.22
N LYS A 120 -16.08 -21.96 -8.98
CA LYS A 120 -17.24 -22.77 -8.53
C LYS A 120 -17.19 -24.23 -8.96
N THR A 121 -15.99 -24.80 -9.20
CA THR A 121 -15.82 -26.25 -9.35
C THR A 121 -15.81 -26.92 -7.97
N ASP A 122 -16.96 -26.92 -7.31
CA ASP A 122 -17.10 -27.41 -5.92
C ASP A 122 -17.05 -28.95 -5.81
N ASN A 123 -17.20 -29.65 -6.93
CA ASN A 123 -17.08 -31.10 -7.05
C ASN A 123 -16.39 -31.50 -8.37
N ASN A 124 -16.03 -32.78 -8.50
CA ASN A 124 -15.35 -33.30 -9.69
C ASN A 124 -16.22 -33.29 -10.94
N GLU A 125 -17.55 -33.37 -10.81
CA GLU A 125 -18.45 -33.37 -11.96
C GLU A 125 -18.46 -32.02 -12.67
N LEU A 126 -18.45 -30.92 -11.90
CA LEU A 126 -18.42 -29.56 -12.44
C LEU A 126 -17.13 -29.22 -13.18
N GLN A 127 -16.05 -29.97 -12.97
CA GLN A 127 -14.82 -29.81 -13.76
C GLN A 127 -15.02 -30.20 -15.23
N TYR A 128 -15.97 -31.10 -15.53
CA TYR A 128 -16.27 -31.49 -16.91
C TYR A 128 -16.91 -30.36 -17.74
N ASN A 129 -17.38 -29.29 -17.10
CA ASN A 129 -17.90 -28.10 -17.79
C ASN A 129 -16.79 -27.11 -18.18
N ALA A 130 -15.59 -27.24 -17.61
CA ALA A 130 -14.49 -26.34 -17.89
C ALA A 130 -14.05 -26.27 -19.37
N PRO A 131 -14.10 -27.35 -20.18
CA PRO A 131 -13.68 -27.30 -21.58
C PRO A 131 -14.42 -26.27 -22.45
N GLU A 132 -15.63 -25.85 -22.10
CA GLU A 132 -16.36 -24.81 -22.83
C GLU A 132 -15.56 -23.49 -22.89
N PHE A 133 -14.81 -23.18 -21.83
CA PHE A 133 -14.07 -21.93 -21.71
C PHE A 133 -12.83 -21.85 -22.61
N TYR A 134 -12.41 -22.95 -23.25
CA TYR A 134 -11.40 -22.88 -24.33
C TYR A 134 -11.84 -21.97 -25.47
N SER A 135 -13.16 -21.81 -25.69
CA SER A 135 -13.73 -20.89 -26.68
C SER A 135 -13.32 -19.43 -26.47
N LEU A 136 -12.90 -19.05 -25.26
CA LEU A 136 -12.42 -17.71 -24.93
C LEU A 136 -11.00 -17.44 -25.48
N GLY A 137 -10.26 -18.46 -25.91
CA GLY A 137 -8.96 -18.31 -26.54
C GLY A 137 -7.88 -17.69 -25.63
N LEU A 138 -7.92 -18.03 -24.34
CA LEU A 138 -7.01 -17.51 -23.30
C LEU A 138 -6.18 -18.61 -22.61
N GLY A 139 -6.06 -19.79 -23.25
CA GLY A 139 -5.33 -20.94 -22.70
C GLY A 139 -6.22 -21.86 -21.86
N ASP A 140 -5.58 -22.67 -21.02
CA ASP A 140 -6.24 -23.71 -20.23
C ASP A 140 -7.06 -23.10 -19.07
N PRO A 141 -8.33 -23.53 -18.86
CA PRO A 141 -9.14 -23.08 -17.74
C PRO A 141 -8.73 -23.78 -16.44
N TYR A 142 -8.18 -23.02 -15.50
CA TYR A 142 -7.80 -23.50 -14.17
C TYR A 142 -9.02 -23.60 -13.25
N CYS A 143 -9.41 -24.83 -12.95
CA CYS A 143 -10.57 -25.13 -12.12
C CYS A 143 -10.29 -24.85 -10.64
N ILE A 144 -11.09 -23.99 -10.02
CA ILE A 144 -11.00 -23.70 -8.60
C ILE A 144 -12.38 -23.65 -7.92
N SER A 145 -12.37 -23.85 -6.61
CA SER A 145 -13.47 -23.45 -5.73
C SER A 145 -12.97 -22.39 -4.76
N ALA A 146 -13.29 -21.12 -5.02
CA ALA A 146 -12.95 -20.04 -4.10
C ALA A 146 -13.64 -20.18 -2.73
N VAL A 147 -14.77 -20.90 -2.65
CA VAL A 147 -15.49 -21.10 -1.38
C VAL A 147 -14.78 -22.14 -0.52
N THR A 148 -14.42 -23.29 -1.08
CA THR A 148 -13.79 -24.39 -0.33
C THR A 148 -12.27 -24.23 -0.23
N GLY A 149 -11.65 -23.68 -1.28
CA GLY A 149 -10.21 -23.54 -1.44
C GLY A 149 -9.57 -24.52 -2.41
N SER A 150 -10.33 -25.48 -2.96
CA SER A 150 -9.83 -26.43 -3.94
C SER A 150 -9.22 -25.73 -5.16
N GLY A 151 -8.05 -26.21 -5.62
CA GLY A 151 -7.30 -25.65 -6.76
C GLY A 151 -6.64 -24.28 -6.51
N THR A 152 -6.89 -23.63 -5.36
CA THR A 152 -6.32 -22.29 -5.12
C THR A 152 -4.83 -22.29 -4.80
N GLY A 153 -4.27 -23.41 -4.32
CA GLY A 153 -2.81 -23.56 -4.16
C GLY A 153 -2.10 -23.60 -5.51
N ASP A 154 -2.55 -24.47 -6.41
CA ASP A 154 -2.00 -24.58 -7.77
C ASP A 154 -2.13 -23.27 -8.55
N LEU A 155 -3.26 -22.56 -8.37
CA LEU A 155 -3.42 -21.21 -8.93
C LEU A 155 -2.36 -20.22 -8.40
N MET A 156 -2.02 -20.29 -7.12
CA MET A 156 -1.02 -19.43 -6.50
C MET A 156 0.41 -19.75 -6.99
N ASP A 157 0.70 -21.03 -7.24
CA ASP A 157 1.95 -21.46 -7.88
C ASP A 157 2.07 -20.82 -9.27
N LEU A 158 1.03 -20.94 -10.10
CA LEU A 158 0.98 -20.36 -11.44
C LEU A 158 1.11 -18.83 -11.44
N ILE A 159 0.47 -18.15 -10.48
CA ILE A 159 0.60 -16.70 -10.32
C ILE A 159 2.08 -16.33 -10.10
N VAL A 160 2.74 -17.01 -9.16
CA VAL A 160 4.12 -16.74 -8.78
C VAL A 160 5.11 -17.08 -9.91
N GLU A 161 4.85 -18.13 -10.68
CA GLU A 161 5.63 -18.50 -11.86
C GLU A 161 5.59 -17.43 -12.96
N ASN A 162 4.46 -16.73 -13.10
CA ASN A 162 4.26 -15.68 -14.09
C ASN A 162 4.79 -14.31 -13.66
N PHE A 163 5.25 -14.16 -12.41
CA PHE A 163 5.98 -12.98 -12.01
C PHE A 163 7.28 -12.89 -12.79
N LYS A 164 7.57 -11.70 -13.32
CA LYS A 164 8.88 -11.44 -13.89
C LYS A 164 9.92 -11.82 -12.84
N LYS A 165 10.89 -12.66 -13.22
CA LYS A 165 12.10 -12.85 -12.39
C LYS A 165 12.56 -11.46 -12.01
N GLU A 166 12.78 -11.23 -10.72
CA GLU A 166 13.30 -9.95 -10.23
C GLU A 166 14.46 -9.60 -11.15
N SER A 167 14.29 -8.56 -11.98
CA SER A 167 15.43 -7.96 -12.61
C SER A 167 16.30 -7.53 -11.44
N ASP A 168 17.54 -7.98 -11.42
CA ASP A 168 18.62 -7.44 -10.58
C ASP A 168 18.83 -5.97 -10.97
N GLU A 169 17.82 -5.12 -10.82
CA GLU A 169 18.04 -3.70 -10.63
C GLU A 169 18.72 -3.63 -9.27
N ILE A 170 20.05 -3.65 -9.31
CA ILE A 170 20.91 -3.35 -8.17
C ILE A 170 20.66 -1.88 -7.84
N LEU A 171 19.54 -1.62 -7.18
CA LEU A 171 19.33 -0.39 -6.45
C LEU A 171 20.27 -0.48 -5.26
N ASP A 172 21.07 0.56 -5.09
CA ASP A 172 21.91 0.73 -3.91
C ASP A 172 21.00 0.74 -2.67
N GLU A 173 21.03 -0.34 -1.88
CA GLU A 173 20.11 -0.58 -0.75
C GLU A 173 20.21 0.52 0.31
N ASP A 174 21.35 1.22 0.36
CA ASP A 174 21.63 2.28 1.32
C ASP A 174 21.03 3.64 0.93
N ILE A 175 20.47 3.77 -0.29
CA ILE A 175 19.87 5.03 -0.76
C ILE A 175 18.37 5.07 -0.43
N PRO A 176 17.89 6.07 0.34
CA PRO A 176 16.48 6.21 0.69
C PRO A 176 15.56 6.31 -0.53
N ARG A 177 14.37 5.72 -0.45
CA ARG A 177 13.32 5.86 -1.48
C ARG A 177 12.16 6.70 -0.95
N PHE A 178 11.87 7.82 -1.60
CA PHE A 178 10.80 8.74 -1.23
C PHE A 178 9.69 8.75 -2.27
N ALA A 179 8.43 8.68 -1.80
CA ALA A 179 7.24 8.81 -2.63
C ALA A 179 6.46 10.07 -2.27
N VAL A 180 6.07 10.85 -3.28
CA VAL A 180 5.16 12.01 -3.09
C VAL A 180 3.73 11.60 -3.41
N VAL A 181 2.89 11.53 -2.39
CA VAL A 181 1.53 10.98 -2.48
C VAL A 181 0.51 12.00 -1.97
N GLY A 182 -0.76 11.78 -2.28
CA GLY A 182 -1.85 12.70 -1.92
C GLY A 182 -2.95 12.74 -2.97
N ARG A 183 -4.06 13.38 -2.65
CA ARG A 183 -5.21 13.54 -3.55
C ARG A 183 -4.86 14.30 -4.85
N PRO A 184 -5.58 14.08 -5.97
CA PRO A 184 -5.51 14.93 -7.15
C PRO A 184 -5.45 16.44 -6.81
N ASN A 185 -4.63 17.17 -7.56
CA ASN A 185 -4.47 18.63 -7.41
C ASN A 185 -3.90 19.15 -6.06
N ALA A 186 -3.46 18.27 -5.15
CA ALA A 186 -2.74 18.65 -3.92
C ALA A 186 -1.34 19.26 -4.18
N GLY A 187 -0.87 19.25 -5.44
CA GLY A 187 0.42 19.84 -5.84
C GLY A 187 1.61 18.88 -5.89
N LYS A 188 1.35 17.55 -5.97
CA LYS A 188 2.39 16.50 -6.11
C LYS A 188 3.35 16.74 -7.28
N SER A 189 2.83 17.03 -8.47
CA SER A 189 3.66 17.29 -9.65
C SER A 189 4.47 18.58 -9.50
N SER A 190 3.88 19.61 -8.88
CA SER A 190 4.57 20.88 -8.61
C SER A 190 5.75 20.69 -7.66
N ILE A 191 5.59 19.93 -6.57
CA ILE A 191 6.68 19.72 -5.61
C ILE A 191 7.79 18.83 -6.19
N VAL A 192 7.43 17.79 -6.95
CA VAL A 192 8.42 16.95 -7.64
C VAL A 192 9.19 17.76 -8.68
N ASN A 193 8.52 18.61 -9.45
CA ASN A 193 9.20 19.52 -10.38
C ASN A 193 10.02 20.58 -9.66
N ALA A 194 9.61 21.04 -8.49
CA ALA A 194 10.40 21.97 -7.69
C ALA A 194 11.69 21.31 -7.18
N PHE A 195 11.65 20.01 -6.84
CA PHE A 195 12.85 19.23 -6.53
C PHE A 195 13.74 19.05 -7.77
N ILE A 196 13.19 18.63 -8.90
CA ILE A 196 13.96 18.30 -10.12
C ILE A 196 14.47 19.55 -10.87
N GLY A 197 13.72 20.65 -10.84
CA GLY A 197 13.88 21.84 -11.66
C GLY A 197 14.94 22.85 -11.20
N GLU A 198 15.75 22.53 -10.19
CA GLU A 198 16.95 23.30 -9.89
C GLU A 198 18.10 22.81 -10.79
N ASP A 199 18.53 23.70 -11.69
CA ASP A 199 19.52 23.56 -12.77
C ASP A 199 20.28 22.23 -12.92
N ARG A 200 19.87 21.49 -13.95
CA ARG A 200 20.51 20.35 -14.63
C ARG A 200 21.88 19.89 -14.07
N ASN A 201 21.84 18.76 -13.39
CA ASN A 201 22.77 17.63 -13.55
C ASN A 201 22.04 16.41 -12.99
N ILE A 202 21.09 15.89 -13.77
CA ILE A 202 20.55 14.55 -13.54
C ILE A 202 21.67 13.63 -14.01
N VAL A 203 22.42 13.03 -13.08
CA VAL A 203 23.33 11.96 -13.45
C VAL A 203 22.48 10.76 -13.85
N THR A 204 22.45 10.57 -15.17
CA THR A 204 22.21 9.38 -16.00
C THR A 204 21.47 8.19 -15.42
N GLU A 205 20.56 7.67 -16.25
CA GLU A 205 20.23 6.25 -16.38
C GLU A 205 21.47 5.40 -16.06
N ILE A 206 21.40 4.62 -14.99
CA ILE A 206 22.45 3.64 -14.70
C ILE A 206 22.41 2.64 -15.87
N ALA A 207 23.54 2.49 -16.58
CA ALA A 207 23.66 1.55 -17.67
C ALA A 207 23.27 0.14 -17.18
N GLY A 208 22.19 -0.41 -17.74
CA GLY A 208 21.56 -1.66 -17.25
C GLY A 208 20.08 -1.52 -16.90
N THR A 209 19.58 -0.31 -16.69
CA THR A 209 18.14 -0.06 -16.43
C THR A 209 17.35 0.02 -17.75
N THR A 210 16.77 -1.09 -18.19
CA THR A 210 15.94 -1.11 -19.40
C THR A 210 14.58 -0.44 -19.18
N ARG A 211 14.42 0.72 -19.82
CA ARG A 211 13.25 1.20 -20.58
C ARG A 211 11.97 1.71 -19.91
N ASP A 212 11.81 1.70 -18.59
CA ASP A 212 10.72 2.45 -17.91
C ASP A 212 11.13 2.83 -16.47
N SER A 213 12.12 3.72 -16.30
CA SER A 213 12.68 4.03 -14.97
C SER A 213 11.62 4.62 -14.02
N ILE A 214 11.10 3.78 -13.12
CA ILE A 214 10.16 4.17 -12.05
C ILE A 214 10.85 5.14 -11.08
N TYR A 215 12.16 4.99 -10.91
CA TYR A 215 12.97 5.77 -9.98
C TYR A 215 13.69 6.94 -10.68
N THR A 216 13.68 8.12 -10.07
CA THR A 216 14.61 9.22 -10.40
C THR A 216 15.54 9.44 -9.23
N ARG A 217 16.86 9.26 -9.41
CA ARG A 217 17.84 9.60 -8.38
C ARG A 217 18.00 11.12 -8.28
N TYR A 218 17.96 11.62 -7.05
CA TYR A 218 18.24 13.01 -6.69
C TYR A 218 19.50 13.02 -5.84
N ASN A 219 20.57 13.65 -6.33
CA ASN A 219 21.83 13.81 -5.60
C ASN A 219 22.25 15.30 -5.62
N LYS A 220 21.60 16.12 -4.79
CA LYS A 220 21.84 17.58 -4.70
C LYS A 220 21.58 18.11 -3.30
N PHE A 221 22.18 19.25 -2.98
CA PHE A 221 22.04 19.94 -1.68
C PHE A 221 22.32 19.03 -0.47
N GLY A 222 23.23 18.07 -0.63
CA GLY A 222 23.57 17.09 0.42
C GLY A 222 22.52 15.99 0.63
N PHE A 223 21.53 15.86 -0.25
CA PHE A 223 20.58 14.76 -0.27
C PHE A 223 20.90 13.79 -1.41
N ASP A 224 20.91 12.51 -1.11
CA ASP A 224 20.96 11.42 -2.09
C ASP A 224 19.79 10.47 -1.82
N PHE A 225 18.83 10.40 -2.74
CA PHE A 225 17.64 9.54 -2.61
C PHE A 225 17.02 9.23 -3.97
N TYR A 226 16.19 8.19 -4.03
CA TYR A 226 15.34 7.88 -5.18
C TYR A 226 13.93 8.45 -4.99
N LEU A 227 13.43 9.20 -5.97
CA LEU A 227 12.02 9.53 -6.10
C LEU A 227 11.28 8.41 -6.82
N VAL A 228 10.31 7.80 -6.15
CA VAL A 228 9.47 6.73 -6.70
C VAL A 228 8.36 7.31 -7.58
N ASP A 229 8.14 6.66 -8.73
CA ASP A 229 7.06 6.92 -9.71
C ASP A 229 7.04 8.35 -10.31
N THR A 230 8.20 8.74 -10.85
CA THR A 230 8.35 10.04 -11.55
C THR A 230 7.93 10.00 -13.03
N ALA A 231 7.79 8.81 -13.61
CA ALA A 231 7.41 8.63 -15.02
C ALA A 231 6.00 9.20 -15.33
N GLY A 232 5.07 9.09 -14.38
CA GLY A 232 3.74 9.68 -14.48
C GLY A 232 3.71 11.21 -14.41
N ILE A 233 4.76 11.84 -13.86
CA ILE A 233 4.90 13.30 -13.76
C ILE A 233 5.60 13.86 -15.00
N ARG A 234 6.58 13.14 -15.58
CA ARG A 234 7.31 13.53 -16.79
C ARG A 234 6.44 13.51 -18.08
N LYS A 235 5.43 12.63 -18.18
CA LYS A 235 4.55 12.52 -19.37
C LYS A 235 3.43 13.59 -19.46
N LYS A 236 3.28 14.49 -18.48
CA LYS A 236 2.14 15.43 -18.35
C LYS A 236 2.04 16.59 -19.37
N ASN A 237 2.80 16.61 -20.46
CA ASN A 237 2.68 17.69 -21.45
C ASN A 237 1.60 17.49 -22.52
N LYS A 238 0.98 16.30 -22.62
CA LYS A 238 -0.15 16.05 -23.52
C LYS A 238 -0.99 14.93 -22.95
N VAL A 239 -2.28 15.18 -22.72
CA VAL A 239 -3.44 14.25 -22.65
C VAL A 239 -4.38 14.72 -21.51
N ASN A 240 -5.51 15.29 -21.92
CA ASN A 240 -6.71 15.43 -21.12
C ASN A 240 -7.47 14.12 -21.24
N GLU A 241 -7.61 13.33 -20.17
CA GLU A 241 -8.70 12.34 -19.96
C GLU A 241 -8.54 11.68 -18.58
N ASP A 242 -9.66 11.65 -17.82
CA ASP A 242 -9.98 10.85 -16.62
C ASP A 242 -8.83 10.50 -15.64
N LEU A 243 -8.29 11.55 -15.03
CA LEU A 243 -7.03 11.60 -14.28
C LEU A 243 -7.08 11.11 -12.81
N GLU A 244 -8.25 10.90 -12.22
CA GLU A 244 -8.34 10.64 -10.77
C GLU A 244 -8.02 9.20 -10.38
N TYR A 245 -8.44 8.22 -11.18
CA TYR A 245 -8.25 6.80 -10.85
C TYR A 245 -6.79 6.34 -11.01
N TYR A 246 -6.15 6.65 -12.14
CA TYR A 246 -4.72 6.36 -12.35
C TYR A 246 -3.83 7.01 -11.28
N SER A 247 -4.29 8.11 -10.67
CA SER A 247 -3.57 8.75 -9.56
C SER A 247 -3.57 7.89 -8.28
N VAL A 248 -4.58 7.04 -8.05
CA VAL A 248 -4.71 6.22 -6.83
C VAL A 248 -3.81 4.98 -6.89
N ILE A 249 -3.82 4.20 -7.97
CA ILE A 249 -2.96 3.00 -8.07
C ILE A 249 -1.48 3.35 -8.17
N ARG A 250 -1.16 4.42 -8.90
CA ARG A 250 0.19 4.98 -8.89
C ARG A 250 0.62 5.36 -7.49
N SER A 251 -0.28 5.97 -6.70
CA SER A 251 0.00 6.26 -5.29
C SER A 251 0.24 4.98 -4.48
N ILE A 252 -0.54 3.91 -4.69
CA ILE A 252 -0.34 2.61 -4.00
C ILE A 252 1.05 2.03 -4.33
N ARG A 253 1.40 1.92 -5.61
CA ARG A 253 2.71 1.42 -6.05
C ARG A 253 3.85 2.28 -5.54
N SER A 254 3.67 3.60 -5.54
CA SER A 254 4.65 4.53 -4.98
C SER A 254 4.86 4.30 -3.49
N ILE A 255 3.77 4.10 -2.73
CA ILE A 255 3.81 3.81 -1.29
C ILE A 255 4.54 2.50 -1.06
N GLU A 256 4.15 1.41 -1.73
CA GLU A 256 4.74 0.07 -1.56
C GLU A 256 6.25 0.06 -1.80
N ASN A 257 6.72 0.76 -2.82
CA ASN A 257 8.12 0.79 -3.23
C ASN A 257 8.95 1.93 -2.60
N SER A 258 8.41 2.68 -1.63
CA SER A 258 9.13 3.73 -0.90
C SER A 258 9.48 3.31 0.53
N ASP A 259 10.41 4.02 1.16
CA ASP A 259 10.73 3.92 2.58
C ASP A 259 10.01 5.02 3.39
N VAL A 260 9.89 6.22 2.79
CA VAL A 260 9.19 7.37 3.36
C VAL A 260 8.21 7.97 2.34
N CYS A 261 6.98 8.19 2.78
CA CYS A 261 5.92 8.85 2.03
C CYS A 261 5.78 10.31 2.47
N ILE A 262 5.84 11.21 1.50
CA ILE A 262 5.55 12.64 1.63
C ILE A 262 4.09 12.84 1.24
N LEU A 263 3.20 12.91 2.23
CA LEU A 263 1.76 13.09 2.04
C LEU A 263 1.41 14.57 1.87
N MET A 264 1.02 14.94 0.66
CA MET A 264 0.60 16.29 0.29
C MET A 264 -0.88 16.52 0.63
N LEU A 265 -1.15 17.49 1.49
CA LEU A 265 -2.48 18.01 1.81
C LEU A 265 -2.65 19.41 1.21
N ASP A 266 -3.84 19.73 0.73
CA ASP A 266 -4.17 21.04 0.21
C ASP A 266 -4.70 21.96 1.33
N ALA A 267 -3.97 23.03 1.65
CA ALA A 267 -4.35 23.98 2.70
C ALA A 267 -5.73 24.63 2.47
N THR A 268 -6.16 24.78 1.20
CA THR A 268 -7.42 25.46 0.88
C THR A 268 -8.65 24.55 0.99
N ARG A 269 -8.45 23.23 0.96
CA ARG A 269 -9.54 22.24 0.97
C ARG A 269 -9.62 21.45 2.28
N GLY A 270 -8.61 21.54 3.14
CA GLY A 270 -8.53 20.74 4.35
C GLY A 270 -8.39 19.24 4.07
N ILE A 271 -8.72 18.42 5.06
CA ILE A 271 -8.54 16.96 5.02
C ILE A 271 -9.84 16.29 4.55
N GLU A 272 -9.77 15.58 3.44
CA GLU A 272 -10.91 14.83 2.87
C GLU A 272 -10.74 13.30 3.04
N SER A 273 -11.77 12.53 2.70
CA SER A 273 -11.78 11.06 2.80
C SER A 273 -10.64 10.40 2.04
N GLN A 274 -10.30 10.91 0.85
CA GLN A 274 -9.20 10.36 0.05
C GLN A 274 -7.84 10.54 0.72
N ASP A 275 -7.63 11.63 1.46
CA ASP A 275 -6.38 11.86 2.21
C ASP A 275 -6.25 10.82 3.33
N LEU A 276 -7.37 10.48 4.00
CA LEU A 276 -7.43 9.43 5.01
C LEU A 276 -7.20 8.04 4.42
N ASN A 277 -7.71 7.77 3.22
CA ASN A 277 -7.48 6.50 2.52
C ASN A 277 -6.00 6.33 2.17
N ILE A 278 -5.35 7.37 1.64
CA ILE A 278 -3.91 7.36 1.35
C ILE A 278 -3.10 7.20 2.63
N PHE A 279 -3.44 7.93 3.69
CA PHE A 279 -2.82 7.77 5.01
C PHE A 279 -2.95 6.34 5.54
N SER A 280 -4.14 5.73 5.44
CA SER A 280 -4.38 4.33 5.83
C SER A 280 -3.48 3.37 5.04
N LEU A 281 -3.30 3.59 3.74
CA LEU A 281 -2.38 2.80 2.91
C LEU A 281 -0.92 2.93 3.33
N ILE A 282 -0.46 4.14 3.68
CA ILE A 282 0.88 4.39 4.22
C ILE A 282 1.10 3.59 5.51
N GLN A 283 0.14 3.64 6.43
CA GLN A 283 0.19 2.92 7.71
C GLN A 283 0.20 1.40 7.52
N LYS A 284 -0.71 0.87 6.68
CA LYS A 284 -0.78 -0.57 6.35
C LYS A 284 0.52 -1.11 5.72
N ASN A 285 1.25 -0.24 5.01
CA ASN A 285 2.53 -0.58 4.41
C ASN A 285 3.74 -0.26 5.29
N SER A 286 3.52 0.17 6.54
CA SER A 286 4.58 0.51 7.50
C SER A 286 5.62 1.47 6.91
N LYS A 287 5.16 2.50 6.20
CA LYS A 287 6.02 3.52 5.58
C LYS A 287 6.23 4.70 6.51
N GLY A 288 7.42 5.31 6.44
CA GLY A 288 7.66 6.59 7.13
C GLY A 288 6.72 7.65 6.57
N LEU A 289 6.36 8.64 7.38
CA LEU A 289 5.40 9.67 7.01
C LEU A 289 5.96 11.06 7.29
N VAL A 290 5.90 11.91 6.27
CA VAL A 290 6.01 13.37 6.37
C VAL A 290 4.74 13.97 5.80
N VAL A 291 4.06 14.83 6.56
CA VAL A 291 2.86 15.52 6.07
C VAL A 291 3.23 16.92 5.61
N VAL A 292 2.85 17.27 4.39
CA VAL A 292 3.10 18.58 3.81
C VAL A 292 1.77 19.27 3.55
N VAL A 293 1.51 20.35 4.26
CA VAL A 293 0.37 21.25 4.02
C VAL A 293 0.79 22.23 2.94
N ASN A 294 0.43 21.91 1.70
CA ASN A 294 0.82 22.65 0.50
C ASN A 294 -0.17 23.77 0.17
N LYS A 295 0.21 24.66 -0.75
CA LYS A 295 -0.52 25.89 -1.10
C LYS A 295 -0.67 26.86 0.08
N TRP A 296 0.29 26.81 1.02
CA TRP A 296 0.30 27.69 2.18
C TRP A 296 0.50 29.18 1.80
N ASP A 297 0.96 29.46 0.58
CA ASP A 297 0.98 30.80 0.00
C ASP A 297 -0.42 31.41 -0.11
N LEU A 298 -1.46 30.61 -0.35
CA LEU A 298 -2.85 31.05 -0.53
C LEU A 298 -3.61 31.28 0.78
N VAL A 299 -3.06 30.89 1.92
CA VAL A 299 -3.69 31.11 3.23
C VAL A 299 -3.39 32.53 3.69
N GLU A 300 -4.42 33.35 3.90
CA GLU A 300 -4.26 34.76 4.29
C GLU A 300 -3.73 34.92 5.72
N ASP A 301 -4.37 34.24 6.69
CA ASP A 301 -3.96 34.26 8.09
C ASP A 301 -2.90 33.17 8.37
N LYS A 302 -1.64 33.61 8.47
CA LYS A 302 -0.48 32.74 8.76
C LYS A 302 -0.03 32.81 10.22
N THR A 303 -0.92 33.21 11.14
CA THR A 303 -0.60 33.28 12.56
C THR A 303 -0.30 31.90 13.14
N VAL A 304 0.47 31.88 14.23
CA VAL A 304 0.81 30.65 14.97
C VAL A 304 -0.46 29.91 15.44
N LYS A 305 -1.53 30.64 15.74
CA LYS A 305 -2.82 30.06 16.15
C LYS A 305 -3.45 29.25 15.01
N VAL A 306 -3.45 29.78 13.78
CA VAL A 306 -3.96 29.06 12.61
C VAL A 306 -3.12 27.83 12.32
N MET A 307 -1.78 27.95 12.33
CA MET A 307 -0.89 26.79 12.14
C MET A 307 -1.16 25.67 13.15
N LYS A 308 -1.24 25.98 14.45
CA LYS A 308 -1.58 25.01 15.50
C LYS A 308 -2.96 24.39 15.31
N THR A 309 -3.92 25.15 14.79
CA THR A 309 -5.27 24.65 14.52
C THR A 309 -5.25 23.60 13.40
N PHE A 310 -4.51 23.85 12.33
CA PHE A 310 -4.29 22.87 11.26
C PHE A 310 -3.56 21.62 11.77
N GLU A 311 -2.48 21.79 12.53
CA GLU A 311 -1.73 20.66 13.10
C GLU A 311 -2.62 19.77 13.97
N ASN A 312 -3.41 20.37 14.87
CA ASN A 312 -4.33 19.65 15.73
C ASN A 312 -5.42 18.93 14.92
N ALA A 313 -5.98 19.56 13.89
CA ALA A 313 -6.97 18.94 13.02
C ALA A 313 -6.39 17.72 12.28
N ILE A 314 -5.15 17.82 11.77
CA ILE A 314 -4.44 16.72 11.12
C ILE A 314 -4.20 15.57 12.10
N ARG A 315 -3.61 15.86 13.26
CA ARG A 315 -3.32 14.83 14.27
C ARG A 315 -4.60 14.14 14.77
N ASN A 316 -5.68 14.87 14.98
CA ASN A 316 -6.96 14.29 15.40
C ASN A 316 -7.54 13.36 14.34
N ARG A 317 -7.46 13.72 13.05
CA ARG A 317 -7.97 12.89 11.95
C ARG A 317 -7.09 11.68 11.66
N PHE A 318 -5.78 11.76 11.93
CA PHE A 318 -4.81 10.70 11.66
C PHE A 318 -4.55 9.79 12.87
N ALA A 319 -5.20 10.07 14.00
CA ALA A 319 -5.16 9.21 15.17
C ALA A 319 -5.47 7.73 14.81
N PRO A 320 -4.79 6.75 15.44
CA PRO A 320 -3.92 6.91 16.61
C PRO A 320 -2.47 7.28 16.30
N PHE A 321 -2.01 7.17 15.05
CA PHE A 321 -0.64 7.54 14.70
C PHE A 321 -0.57 9.04 14.51
N VAL A 322 0.01 9.74 15.49
CA VAL A 322 0.07 11.20 15.52
C VAL A 322 1.50 11.72 15.58
N ASP A 323 2.50 10.85 15.58
CA ASP A 323 3.90 11.20 15.73
C ASP A 323 4.60 11.29 14.37
N PHE A 324 4.41 12.41 13.69
CA PHE A 324 4.99 12.71 12.39
C PHE A 324 5.22 14.21 12.20
N PRO A 325 6.21 14.61 11.38
CA PRO A 325 6.45 16.01 11.04
C PRO A 325 5.35 16.55 10.11
N ILE A 326 4.93 17.80 10.37
CA ILE A 326 3.98 18.55 9.57
C ILE A 326 4.67 19.81 9.07
N ILE A 327 4.71 20.01 7.76
CA ILE A 327 5.43 21.11 7.12
C ILE A 327 4.45 21.93 6.29
N PHE A 328 4.30 23.19 6.64
CA PHE A 328 3.56 24.16 5.84
C PHE A 328 4.47 24.72 4.75
N ALA A 329 4.16 24.41 3.49
CA ALA A 329 5.01 24.69 2.35
C ALA A 329 4.20 25.21 1.15
N SER A 330 4.92 25.73 0.15
CA SER A 330 4.35 26.02 -1.15
C SER A 330 5.27 25.51 -2.25
N ALA A 331 4.78 24.53 -2.99
CA ALA A 331 5.48 24.03 -4.17
C ALA A 331 5.60 25.08 -5.28
N LEU A 332 4.64 26.02 -5.36
CA LEU A 332 4.61 27.05 -6.40
C LEU A 332 5.67 28.13 -6.14
N THR A 333 5.73 28.65 -4.92
CA THR A 333 6.71 29.69 -4.55
C THR A 333 8.03 29.11 -4.04
N LYS A 334 8.17 27.78 -4.06
CA LYS A 334 9.31 27.02 -3.50
C LYS A 334 9.54 27.27 -1.99
N GLN A 335 8.53 27.76 -1.28
CA GLN A 335 8.64 28.01 0.15
C GLN A 335 8.78 26.70 0.93
N ARG A 336 9.88 26.56 1.69
CA ARG A 336 10.17 25.45 2.61
C ARG A 336 10.23 24.06 1.96
N ILE A 337 10.46 23.97 0.65
CA ILE A 337 10.59 22.68 -0.05
C ILE A 337 11.83 21.90 0.40
N LEU A 338 12.95 22.57 0.69
CA LEU A 338 14.16 21.92 1.23
C LEU A 338 13.91 21.32 2.61
N LYS A 339 13.10 22.01 3.44
CA LYS A 339 12.71 21.50 4.75
C LYS A 339 11.94 20.19 4.66
N VAL A 340 11.16 19.99 3.59
CA VAL A 340 10.48 18.71 3.32
C VAL A 340 11.48 17.58 3.11
N LEU A 341 12.55 17.83 2.35
CA LEU A 341 13.60 16.84 2.10
C LEU A 341 14.42 16.53 3.36
N GLU A 342 14.75 17.56 4.15
CA GLU A 342 15.39 17.39 5.46
C GLU A 342 14.59 16.47 6.37
N GLU A 343 13.29 16.74 6.56
CA GLU A 343 12.47 15.92 7.44
C GLU A 343 12.24 14.52 6.87
N ALA A 344 12.12 14.35 5.55
CA ALA A 344 12.01 13.02 4.94
C ALA A 344 13.27 12.18 5.20
N ARG A 345 14.45 12.79 5.11
CA ARG A 345 15.73 12.17 5.48
C ARG A 345 15.78 11.83 6.97
N THR A 346 15.43 12.75 7.86
CA THR A 346 15.38 12.50 9.30
C THR A 346 14.44 11.34 9.64
N VAL A 347 13.27 11.27 9.00
CA VAL A 347 12.34 10.15 9.19
C VAL A 347 12.94 8.83 8.70
N TYR A 348 13.68 8.82 7.60
CA TYR A 348 14.41 7.63 7.14
C TYR A 348 15.52 7.23 8.12
N GLU A 349 16.30 8.18 8.64
CA GLU A 349 17.32 7.91 9.64
C GLU A 349 16.71 7.32 10.92
N ASN A 350 15.58 7.88 11.37
CA ASN A 350 14.80 7.34 12.50
C ASN A 350 14.33 5.89 12.26
N ARG A 351 13.96 5.56 11.02
CA ARG A 351 13.58 4.21 10.60
C ARG A 351 14.73 3.21 10.70
N MET A 352 15.97 3.67 10.55
CA MET A 352 17.18 2.85 10.58
C MET A 352 17.82 2.77 11.97
N ILE A 353 17.24 3.40 13.00
CA ILE A 353 17.80 3.40 14.36
C ILE A 353 17.95 1.98 14.88
N ARG A 354 19.18 1.66 15.31
CA ARG A 354 19.51 0.45 16.05
C ARG A 354 19.79 0.78 17.51
N ILE A 355 19.02 0.18 18.41
CA ILE A 355 19.17 0.37 19.85
C ILE A 355 19.80 -0.89 20.45
N PRO A 356 20.96 -0.78 21.12
CA PRO A 356 21.57 -1.91 21.81
C PRO A 356 20.61 -2.53 22.82
N THR A 357 20.55 -3.86 22.83
CA THR A 357 19.67 -4.61 23.73
C THR A 357 19.91 -4.25 25.20
N ALA A 358 21.16 -4.08 25.63
CA ALA A 358 21.47 -3.69 27.00
C ALA A 358 20.78 -2.38 27.39
N ARG A 359 20.91 -1.34 26.54
CA ARG A 359 20.29 -0.03 26.74
C ARG A 359 18.75 -0.09 26.74
N LEU A 360 18.16 -0.90 25.85
CA LEU A 360 16.70 -1.13 25.85
C LEU A 360 16.22 -1.65 27.21
N ASN A 361 16.91 -2.65 27.76
CA ASN A 361 16.51 -3.26 29.02
C ASN A 361 16.76 -2.32 30.21
N GLU A 362 17.89 -1.63 30.24
CA GLU A 362 18.24 -0.64 31.27
C GLU A 362 17.21 0.49 31.35
N GLU A 363 16.71 0.97 30.21
CA GLU A 363 15.80 2.11 30.18
C GLU A 363 14.31 1.73 30.29
N MET A 364 13.88 0.61 29.71
CA MET A 364 12.46 0.24 29.66
C MET A 364 12.00 -0.65 30.81
N LEU A 365 12.84 -1.56 31.33
CA LEU A 365 12.41 -2.45 32.41
C LEU A 365 12.02 -1.69 33.68
N PRO A 366 12.78 -0.68 34.16
CA PRO A 366 12.37 0.09 35.35
C PRO A 366 11.03 0.81 35.15
N LEU A 367 10.78 1.30 33.94
CA LEU A 367 9.54 1.98 33.59
C LEU A 367 8.34 1.01 33.59
N ILE A 368 8.56 -0.21 33.09
CA ILE A 368 7.56 -1.28 33.11
C ILE A 368 7.30 -1.78 34.53
N GLU A 369 8.32 -1.83 35.39
CA GLU A 369 8.14 -2.18 36.80
C GLU A 369 7.34 -1.13 37.57
N ALA A 370 7.55 0.15 37.28
CA ALA A 370 6.77 1.25 37.86
C ALA A 370 5.31 1.27 37.35
N TYR A 371 5.09 0.88 36.10
CA TYR A 371 3.77 0.82 35.45
C TYR A 371 3.54 -0.56 34.83
N PRO A 372 3.27 -1.60 35.63
CA PRO A 372 3.16 -2.97 35.13
C PRO A 372 1.90 -3.17 34.29
N PRO A 373 1.89 -4.18 33.38
CA PRO A 373 0.68 -4.54 32.67
C PRO A 373 -0.41 -4.97 33.68
N PRO A 374 -1.68 -4.60 33.47
CA PRO A 374 -2.77 -4.96 34.37
C PRO A 374 -2.86 -6.47 34.59
N ALA A 375 -3.02 -6.90 35.84
CA ALA A 375 -3.23 -8.30 36.16
C ALA A 375 -4.57 -8.78 35.61
N ILE A 376 -4.58 -9.95 34.96
CA ILE A 376 -5.78 -10.56 34.40
C ILE A 376 -6.00 -11.91 35.07
N LYS A 377 -7.21 -12.15 35.59
CA LYS A 377 -7.58 -13.39 36.31
C LYS A 377 -6.62 -13.72 37.48
N GLY A 378 -6.20 -12.69 38.22
CA GLY A 378 -5.26 -12.84 39.34
C GLY A 378 -3.82 -13.21 38.95
N LYS A 379 -3.50 -13.25 37.65
CA LYS A 379 -2.15 -13.56 37.15
C LYS A 379 -1.39 -12.28 36.82
N TYR A 380 -0.23 -12.11 37.44
CA TYR A 380 0.67 -11.00 37.18
C TYR A 380 1.48 -11.24 35.90
N ILE A 381 1.52 -10.23 35.03
CA ILE A 381 2.29 -10.25 33.80
C ILE A 381 3.63 -9.58 34.08
N LYS A 382 4.73 -10.32 33.88
CA LYS A 382 6.09 -9.80 34.02
C LYS A 382 6.79 -9.84 32.67
N ILE A 383 7.20 -8.67 32.19
CA ILE A 383 8.13 -8.53 31.07
C ILE A 383 9.54 -8.65 31.63
N LYS A 384 10.34 -9.56 31.08
CA LYS A 384 11.65 -9.93 31.61
C LYS A 384 12.81 -9.40 30.78
N TYR A 385 12.57 -9.20 29.49
CA TYR A 385 13.62 -8.93 28.52
C TYR A 385 13.04 -8.29 27.26
N ILE A 386 13.79 -7.38 26.67
CA ILE A 386 13.40 -6.62 25.48
C ILE A 386 14.55 -6.68 24.48
N THR A 387 14.25 -6.88 23.20
CA THR A 387 15.24 -6.79 22.13
C THR A 387 14.64 -6.17 20.88
N GLN A 388 15.50 -5.62 20.02
CA GLN A 388 15.12 -5.15 18.70
C GLN A 388 15.48 -6.23 17.66
N LEU A 389 14.52 -6.61 16.82
CA LEU A 389 14.76 -7.56 15.74
C LEU A 389 15.72 -6.96 14.70
N PRO A 390 16.77 -7.68 14.26
CA PRO A 390 17.63 -7.23 13.17
C PRO A 390 16.90 -7.34 11.83
N ASN A 391 17.38 -6.60 10.82
CA ASN A 391 16.98 -6.73 9.41
C ASN A 391 15.46 -6.59 9.17
N THR A 392 14.78 -5.79 9.97
CA THR A 392 13.36 -5.47 9.78
C THR A 392 13.20 -4.16 9.04
N GLN A 393 12.18 -4.06 8.17
CA GLN A 393 11.91 -2.85 7.40
C GLN A 393 11.62 -1.60 8.26
N ILE A 394 11.10 -1.80 9.49
CA ILE A 394 10.88 -0.74 10.48
C ILE A 394 11.38 -1.19 11.85
N PRO A 395 11.69 -0.27 12.78
CA PRO A 395 12.09 -0.62 14.14
C PRO A 395 11.07 -1.54 14.80
N SER A 396 11.48 -2.77 15.06
CA SER A 396 10.61 -3.83 15.56
C SER A 396 11.16 -4.37 16.88
N PHE A 397 10.36 -4.24 17.93
CA PHE A 397 10.75 -4.56 19.30
C PHE A 397 9.96 -5.76 19.82
N VAL A 398 10.65 -6.70 20.45
CA VAL A 398 10.05 -7.87 21.09
C VAL A 398 10.24 -7.77 22.59
N TYR A 399 9.13 -7.76 23.31
CA TYR A 399 9.04 -7.80 24.77
C TYR A 399 8.69 -9.22 25.19
N PHE A 400 9.58 -9.87 25.93
CA PHE A 400 9.39 -11.23 26.40
C PHE A 400 8.68 -11.22 27.75
N ALA A 401 7.45 -11.75 27.76
CA ALA A 401 6.59 -11.82 28.93
C ALA A 401 6.30 -13.27 29.34
N ASN A 402 5.98 -13.50 30.61
CA ASN A 402 5.49 -14.79 31.09
C ASN A 402 4.11 -15.16 30.52
N LEU A 403 3.26 -14.16 30.27
CA LEU A 403 1.87 -14.32 29.82
C LEU A 403 1.54 -13.29 28.71
N PRO A 404 2.15 -13.42 27.52
CA PRO A 404 1.98 -12.44 26.43
C PRO A 404 0.52 -12.28 25.97
N GLN A 405 -0.28 -13.35 26.03
CA GLN A 405 -1.69 -13.37 25.62
C GLN A 405 -2.59 -12.46 26.46
N TYR A 406 -2.12 -12.06 27.65
CA TYR A 406 -2.86 -11.16 28.54
C TYR A 406 -2.44 -9.69 28.40
N VAL A 407 -1.41 -9.36 27.61
CA VAL A 407 -1.04 -7.97 27.33
C VAL A 407 -1.98 -7.39 26.28
N LYS A 408 -2.88 -6.50 26.73
CA LYS A 408 -3.88 -5.82 25.91
C LYS A 408 -3.29 -4.63 25.14
N GLU A 409 -4.01 -4.24 24.09
CA GLU A 409 -3.63 -3.16 23.18
C GLU A 409 -3.32 -1.81 23.87
N PRO A 410 -4.06 -1.35 24.89
CA PRO A 410 -3.72 -0.10 25.58
C PRO A 410 -2.31 -0.11 26.18
N TYR A 411 -1.87 -1.26 26.71
CA TYR A 411 -0.53 -1.39 27.27
C TYR A 411 0.54 -1.46 26.17
N ARG A 412 0.24 -2.07 25.02
CA ARG A 412 1.14 -2.05 23.86
C ARG A 412 1.38 -0.63 23.35
N ARG A 413 0.31 0.19 23.27
CA ARG A 413 0.40 1.61 22.92
C ARG A 413 1.19 2.42 23.94
N PHE A 414 1.03 2.12 25.24
CA PHE A 414 1.87 2.71 26.28
C PHE A 414 3.35 2.42 26.03
N LEU A 415 3.72 1.16 25.76
CA LEU A 415 5.10 0.80 25.43
C LEU A 415 5.59 1.52 24.18
N GLU A 416 4.79 1.57 23.12
CA GLU A 416 5.12 2.32 21.90
C GLU A 416 5.39 3.80 22.19
N ASN A 417 4.50 4.47 22.92
CA ASN A 417 4.65 5.89 23.26
C ASN A 417 5.93 6.13 24.06
N LYS A 418 6.24 5.25 25.01
CA LYS A 418 7.48 5.34 25.80
C LYS A 418 8.73 5.08 24.98
N MET A 419 8.66 4.20 23.97
CA MET A 419 9.73 4.06 22.99
C MET A 419 9.93 5.36 22.21
N ARG A 420 8.86 6.00 21.73
CA ARG A 420 8.92 7.27 20.98
C ARG A 420 9.43 8.45 21.82
N GLU A 421 9.09 8.49 23.11
CA GLU A 421 9.59 9.53 24.04
C GLU A 421 11.10 9.39 24.29
N LYS A 422 11.60 8.16 24.43
CA LYS A 422 13.02 7.89 24.75
C LYS A 422 13.93 7.88 23.54
N TRP A 423 13.42 7.38 22.41
CA TRP A 423 14.15 7.29 21.15
C TRP A 423 13.39 8.07 20.09
N ASN A 424 14.09 8.94 19.38
CA ASN A 424 13.50 9.76 18.31
C ASN A 424 13.03 8.86 17.15
N LEU A 425 11.78 8.40 17.24
CA LEU A 425 11.14 7.51 16.25
C LEU A 425 10.05 8.27 15.47
N THR A 426 10.13 9.61 15.50
CA THR A 426 9.21 10.53 14.85
C THR A 426 9.08 10.21 13.36
N GLY A 427 7.84 10.16 12.87
CA GLY A 427 7.49 9.89 11.48
C GLY A 427 7.62 8.42 11.08
N THR A 428 8.11 7.54 11.96
CA THR A 428 8.30 6.12 11.67
C THR A 428 7.29 5.25 12.43
N PRO A 429 6.57 4.33 11.77
CA PRO A 429 5.78 3.32 12.45
C PRO A 429 6.71 2.30 13.11
N ILE A 430 6.37 1.81 14.30
CA ILE A 430 7.17 0.80 15.01
C ILE A 430 6.33 -0.42 15.34
N ASN A 431 6.97 -1.59 15.36
CA ASN A 431 6.30 -2.81 15.78
C ASN A 431 6.61 -3.11 17.25
N VAL A 432 5.57 -3.37 18.04
CA VAL A 432 5.69 -3.87 19.41
C VAL A 432 5.07 -5.25 19.50
N TYR A 433 5.94 -6.27 19.56
CA TYR A 433 5.55 -7.65 19.74
C TYR A 433 5.71 -8.04 21.21
N ILE A 434 4.71 -8.74 21.74
CA ILE A 434 4.82 -9.40 23.05
C ILE A 434 4.87 -10.89 22.80
N ARG A 435 5.94 -11.57 23.23
CA ARG A 435 6.12 -13.02 23.05
C ARG A 435 6.40 -13.72 24.36
N GLN A 436 6.12 -15.02 24.38
CA GLN A 436 6.60 -15.89 25.45
C GLN A 436 8.07 -16.20 25.17
N LYS A 437 8.89 -16.21 26.22
CA LYS A 437 10.28 -16.65 26.10
C LYS A 437 10.34 -18.15 25.91
#